data_AF-A0A2E6YMX4-F1
#
_entry.id   AF-A0A2E6YMX4-F1
#
_cell.length_a   1.000
_cell.length_b   1.000
_cell.length_c   1.000
_cell.angle_alpha   90.00
_cell.angle_beta   90.00
_cell.angle_gamma   90.00
#
_symmetry.space_group_name_H-M   'P 1'
#
loop_
_entity.id
_entity.type
_entity.pdbx_description
1 polymer ?
#
loop_
_entity_poly.entity_id
_entity_poly.type
_entity_poly.pdbx_seq_one_letter_code
_entity_poly.pdbx_strand_id
1 'polypeptide(L)'
;MNPLIKQRLVGTVVLVALGIVFWPLIFDAPDVHDPIVLKPLSEKPVVDRTPIPAPESFEATVIEALPDTPTTDPGAQLAADENTRTEADAIGLETLSGADELTHNADLTAPDDSGALVDEAGLPIIWVLQVATVGSGERAGELVAGLEQRGYRAFSTQYVRVDEDLYRVQIGPNVDRATLMQLKPEIDSILAVDSKVLRYVQ
;
A
#
# COMPACT_ATOMS: atom_id res chain seq x y z
N MET A 1 -7.88 -93.70 3.20
CA MET A 1 -7.89 -92.23 3.43
C MET A 1 -8.40 -91.55 2.17
N ASN A 2 -9.42 -90.71 2.26
CA ASN A 2 -10.14 -90.22 1.08
C ASN A 2 -9.35 -89.14 0.31
N PRO A 3 -9.14 -89.28 -1.01
CA PRO A 3 -8.33 -88.32 -1.79
C PRO A 3 -8.94 -86.91 -1.82
N LEU A 4 -10.28 -86.83 -1.79
CA LEU A 4 -11.03 -85.57 -1.77
C LEU A 4 -10.71 -84.69 -0.55
N ILE A 5 -10.42 -85.31 0.60
CA ILE A 5 -10.00 -84.60 1.82
C ILE A 5 -8.58 -84.06 1.66
N LYS A 6 -7.66 -84.82 1.05
CA LYS A 6 -6.29 -84.37 0.79
C LYS A 6 -6.25 -83.17 -0.16
N GLN A 7 -7.02 -83.19 -1.25
CA GLN A 7 -7.06 -82.09 -2.22
C GLN A 7 -7.59 -80.79 -1.59
N ARG A 8 -8.64 -80.88 -0.76
CA ARG A 8 -9.15 -79.74 0.02
C ARG A 8 -8.13 -79.21 1.03
N LEU A 9 -7.47 -80.10 1.77
CA LEU A 9 -6.43 -79.73 2.73
C LEU A 9 -5.28 -78.98 2.05
N VAL A 10 -4.77 -79.49 0.92
CA VAL A 10 -3.71 -78.84 0.13
C VAL A 10 -4.17 -77.48 -0.39
N GLY A 11 -5.40 -77.37 -0.93
CA GLY A 11 -5.95 -76.10 -1.40
C GLY A 11 -6.04 -75.04 -0.30
N THR A 12 -6.51 -75.41 0.90
CA THR A 12 -6.53 -74.50 2.06
C THR A 12 -5.13 -74.09 2.50
N VAL A 13 -4.17 -75.01 2.54
CA VAL A 13 -2.76 -74.69 2.89
C VAL A 13 -2.14 -73.71 1.88
N VAL A 14 -2.40 -73.88 0.58
CA VAL A 14 -1.90 -72.97 -0.46
C VAL A 14 -2.52 -71.57 -0.33
N LEU A 15 -3.83 -71.47 -0.06
CA LEU A 15 -4.50 -70.18 0.17
C LEU A 15 -3.97 -69.46 1.42
N VAL A 16 -3.74 -70.18 2.52
CA VAL A 16 -3.16 -69.62 3.74
C VAL A 16 -1.72 -69.13 3.49
N ALA A 17 -0.90 -69.93 2.80
CA ALA A 17 0.47 -69.54 2.45
C ALA A 17 0.50 -68.27 1.57
N LEU A 18 -0.38 -68.18 0.57
CA LEU A 18 -0.48 -67.00 -0.28
C LEU A 18 -0.94 -65.77 0.53
N GLY A 19 -1.93 -65.94 1.41
CA GLY A 19 -2.36 -64.87 2.33
C GLY A 19 -1.21 -64.33 3.20
N ILE A 20 -0.37 -65.21 3.75
CA ILE A 20 0.79 -64.81 4.57
C ILE A 20 1.83 -64.03 3.76
N VAL A 21 2.08 -64.40 2.49
CA VAL A 21 3.03 -63.70 1.62
C VAL A 21 2.52 -62.31 1.22
N PHE A 22 1.23 -62.16 0.96
CA PHE A 22 0.63 -60.86 0.59
C PHE A 22 0.29 -59.98 1.79
N TRP A 23 0.20 -60.54 3.01
CA TRP A 23 -0.09 -59.77 4.23
C TRP A 23 0.86 -58.58 4.46
N PRO A 24 2.20 -58.73 4.49
CA PRO A 24 3.08 -57.57 4.68
C PRO A 24 2.89 -56.53 3.57
N LEU A 25 2.71 -56.95 2.31
CA LEU A 25 2.61 -56.06 1.16
C LEU A 25 1.38 -55.11 1.21
N ILE A 26 0.32 -55.47 1.93
CA ILE A 26 -0.88 -54.62 2.07
C ILE A 26 -0.77 -53.63 3.26
N PHE A 27 0.17 -53.85 4.19
CA PHE A 27 0.33 -53.08 5.42
C PHE A 27 1.65 -52.28 5.50
N ASP A 28 2.63 -52.58 4.66
CA ASP A 28 3.88 -51.82 4.55
C ASP A 28 3.63 -50.54 3.73
N ALA A 29 3.64 -49.39 4.41
CA ALA A 29 3.51 -48.08 3.77
C ALA A 29 4.90 -47.57 3.35
N PRO A 30 5.04 -46.88 2.19
CA PRO A 30 6.31 -46.34 1.76
C PRO A 30 6.85 -45.32 2.76
N ASP A 31 8.14 -45.41 3.07
CA ASP A 31 8.83 -44.60 4.07
C ASP A 31 8.76 -43.11 3.73
N VAL A 32 8.08 -42.32 4.57
CA VAL A 32 7.91 -40.88 4.40
C VAL A 32 9.00 -40.18 5.20
N HIS A 33 10.02 -39.67 4.51
CA HIS A 33 11.14 -38.99 5.16
C HIS A 33 10.71 -37.79 6.02
N ASP A 34 11.31 -37.68 7.21
CA ASP A 34 10.98 -36.68 8.23
C ASP A 34 11.16 -35.22 7.75
N PRO A 35 10.32 -34.28 8.27
CA PRO A 35 10.44 -32.87 7.95
C PRO A 35 11.69 -32.22 8.57
N ILE A 36 12.28 -31.28 7.84
CA ILE A 36 13.54 -30.60 8.20
C ILE A 36 13.37 -29.78 9.50
N VAL A 37 14.15 -30.12 10.52
CA VAL A 37 14.16 -29.40 11.81
C VAL A 37 15.07 -28.17 11.76
N LEU A 38 14.48 -26.99 11.88
CA LEU A 38 15.19 -25.71 11.98
C LEU A 38 15.82 -25.55 13.38
N LYS A 39 17.10 -25.17 13.43
CA LYS A 39 17.80 -24.88 14.70
C LYS A 39 17.41 -23.50 15.27
N PRO A 40 17.44 -23.33 16.60
CA PRO A 40 17.16 -22.05 17.25
C PRO A 40 18.20 -20.98 16.90
N LEU A 41 17.76 -19.72 16.85
CA LEU A 41 18.61 -18.57 16.53
C LEU A 41 19.49 -18.16 17.72
N SER A 42 20.61 -17.50 17.41
CA SER A 42 21.54 -16.93 18.40
C SER A 42 20.97 -15.67 19.08
N GLU A 43 21.44 -15.39 20.29
CA GLU A 43 20.98 -14.25 21.09
C GLU A 43 21.52 -12.89 20.61
N LYS A 44 20.78 -11.81 20.90
CA LYS A 44 20.98 -10.47 20.34
C LYS A 44 22.15 -9.72 21.02
N PRO A 45 23.01 -9.01 20.27
CA PRO A 45 24.07 -8.18 20.85
C PRO A 45 23.52 -6.99 21.66
N VAL A 46 24.28 -6.59 22.67
CA VAL A 46 24.00 -5.43 23.54
C VAL A 46 24.52 -4.14 22.90
N VAL A 47 23.74 -3.06 23.00
CA VAL A 47 24.06 -1.73 22.44
C VAL A 47 24.36 -0.76 23.58
N ASP A 48 25.40 0.06 23.44
CA ASP A 48 25.75 1.12 24.38
C ASP A 48 24.66 2.22 24.42
N ARG A 49 24.47 2.83 25.58
CA ARG A 49 23.42 3.82 25.87
C ARG A 49 23.99 5.12 26.47
N THR A 50 25.29 5.36 26.29
CA THR A 50 25.93 6.63 26.67
C THR A 50 25.21 7.83 26.01
N PRO A 51 24.77 8.85 26.77
CA PRO A 51 24.09 10.02 26.20
C PRO A 51 25.01 10.79 25.26
N ILE A 52 24.51 11.08 24.06
CA ILE A 52 25.18 11.91 23.06
C ILE A 52 24.93 13.39 23.42
N PRO A 53 25.93 14.30 23.32
CA PRO A 53 25.71 15.73 23.53
C PRO A 53 24.70 16.30 22.51
N ALA A 54 23.99 17.35 22.91
CA ALA A 54 23.04 18.03 22.02
C ALA A 54 23.77 18.74 20.86
N PRO A 55 23.20 18.73 19.64
CA PRO A 55 23.77 19.42 18.49
C PRO A 55 23.64 20.95 18.63
N GLU A 56 24.61 21.69 18.10
CA GLU A 56 24.52 23.15 17.95
C GLU A 56 23.61 23.51 16.76
N SER A 57 22.77 24.53 16.92
CA SER A 57 21.88 25.02 15.86
C SER A 57 22.50 26.21 15.13
N PHE A 58 22.43 26.20 13.79
CA PHE A 58 22.88 27.28 12.91
C PHE A 58 21.72 28.14 12.38
N GLU A 59 20.52 27.99 12.95
CA GLU A 59 19.28 28.64 12.48
C GLU A 59 19.42 30.15 12.26
N ALA A 60 20.05 30.87 13.18
CA ALA A 60 20.29 32.32 13.05
C ALA A 60 21.13 32.68 11.80
N THR A 61 22.14 31.88 11.47
CA THR A 61 22.98 32.05 10.27
C THR A 61 22.23 31.67 8.99
N VAL A 62 21.32 30.70 9.07
CA VAL A 62 20.48 30.30 7.92
C VAL A 62 19.46 31.40 7.61
N ILE A 63 18.79 31.96 8.62
CA ILE A 63 17.78 33.03 8.42
C ILE A 63 18.41 34.27 7.77
N GLU A 64 19.61 34.68 8.17
CA GLU A 64 20.30 35.84 7.56
C GLU A 64 20.75 35.58 6.11
N ALA A 65 20.90 34.30 5.71
CA ALA A 65 21.31 33.90 4.37
C ALA A 65 20.16 33.54 3.43
N LEU A 66 18.92 33.51 3.91
CA LEU A 66 17.74 33.24 3.09
C LEU A 66 17.29 34.53 2.35
N PRO A 67 16.88 34.42 1.07
CA PRO A 67 16.26 35.54 0.38
C PRO A 67 14.87 35.84 0.96
N ASP A 68 14.45 37.11 0.92
CA ASP A 68 13.08 37.50 1.28
C ASP A 68 12.06 36.70 0.45
N THR A 69 11.06 36.11 1.13
CA THR A 69 9.97 35.40 0.47
C THR A 69 9.10 36.37 -0.34
N PRO A 70 8.61 35.97 -1.52
CA PRO A 70 7.72 36.82 -2.32
C PRO A 70 6.48 37.21 -1.49
N THR A 71 6.16 38.50 -1.45
CA THR A 71 4.93 39.02 -0.86
C THR A 71 3.87 39.09 -1.94
N THR A 72 2.90 38.18 -1.89
CA THR A 72 1.76 38.13 -2.80
C THR A 72 0.77 39.25 -2.48
N ASP A 73 0.28 39.94 -3.50
CA ASP A 73 -0.72 41.00 -3.33
C ASP A 73 -2.07 40.39 -2.85
N PRO A 74 -2.69 40.91 -1.78
CA PRO A 74 -3.92 40.34 -1.23
C PRO A 74 -5.13 40.46 -2.18
N GLY A 75 -5.13 41.43 -3.10
CA GLY A 75 -6.15 41.55 -4.15
C GLY A 75 -5.96 40.51 -5.25
N ALA A 76 -4.72 40.24 -5.66
CA ALA A 76 -4.39 39.14 -6.56
C ALA A 76 -4.75 37.78 -5.94
N GLN A 77 -4.49 37.61 -4.64
CA GLN A 77 -4.87 36.41 -3.88
C GLN A 77 -6.40 36.22 -3.89
N LEU A 78 -7.17 37.25 -3.52
CA LEU A 78 -8.64 37.22 -3.55
C LEU A 78 -9.20 36.91 -4.94
N ALA A 79 -8.60 37.43 -6.01
CA ALA A 79 -9.02 37.14 -7.38
C ALA A 79 -8.69 35.69 -7.81
N ALA A 80 -7.49 35.19 -7.48
CA ALA A 80 -7.13 33.78 -7.70
C ALA A 80 -8.06 32.85 -6.91
N ASP A 81 -8.45 33.27 -5.71
CA ASP A 81 -9.41 32.59 -4.87
C ASP A 81 -10.81 32.54 -5.51
N GLU A 82 -11.38 33.64 -5.98
CA GLU A 82 -12.69 33.61 -6.67
C GLU A 82 -12.66 32.75 -7.94
N ASN A 83 -11.59 32.82 -8.73
CA ASN A 83 -11.43 32.05 -9.96
C ASN A 83 -11.21 30.55 -9.75
N THR A 84 -10.82 30.12 -8.54
CA THR A 84 -10.60 28.70 -8.18
C THR A 84 -11.67 28.15 -7.24
N ARG A 85 -12.77 28.89 -7.01
CA ARG A 85 -13.91 28.40 -6.22
C ARG A 85 -14.69 27.33 -7.01
N THR A 86 -14.53 26.08 -6.60
CA THR A 86 -15.41 24.96 -7.01
C THR A 86 -16.71 24.99 -6.19
N GLU A 87 -17.83 24.53 -6.75
CA GLU A 87 -19.14 24.49 -6.08
C GLU A 87 -19.22 23.49 -4.91
N ALA A 88 -18.16 22.72 -4.65
CA ALA A 88 -18.02 21.75 -3.57
C ALA A 88 -17.73 22.40 -2.19
N ASP A 89 -18.34 23.55 -1.89
CA ASP A 89 -18.22 24.27 -0.63
C ASP A 89 -18.94 23.48 0.48
N ALA A 90 -18.17 22.69 1.25
CA ALA A 90 -18.55 21.83 2.39
C ALA A 90 -19.56 20.67 2.16
N ILE A 91 -20.52 20.76 1.24
CA ILE A 91 -21.62 19.76 1.13
C ILE A 91 -21.12 18.43 0.53
N GLY A 92 -20.26 18.49 -0.48
CA GLY A 92 -19.79 17.30 -1.19
C GLY A 92 -18.95 16.39 -0.31
N LEU A 93 -18.12 16.96 0.56
CA LEU A 93 -17.13 16.21 1.34
C LEU A 93 -17.76 15.08 2.19
N GLU A 94 -18.96 15.27 2.74
CA GLU A 94 -19.49 14.51 3.90
C GLU A 94 -20.10 13.08 3.78
N THR A 95 -20.35 12.39 2.65
CA THR A 95 -20.14 12.69 1.23
C THR A 95 -19.28 11.61 0.57
N LEU A 96 -17.99 11.66 0.86
CA LEU A 96 -16.98 10.63 0.58
C LEU A 96 -17.12 9.46 1.56
N SER A 97 -16.96 8.23 1.08
CA SER A 97 -16.81 7.08 1.97
C SER A 97 -15.51 7.19 2.76
N GLY A 98 -15.46 6.54 3.93
CA GLY A 98 -14.23 6.46 4.72
C GLY A 98 -13.16 5.65 3.98
N ALA A 99 -11.90 6.10 4.01
CA ALA A 99 -10.80 5.43 3.32
C ALA A 99 -10.63 3.95 3.74
N ASP A 100 -11.00 3.61 4.97
CA ASP A 100 -10.99 2.24 5.50
C ASP A 100 -12.03 1.34 4.78
N GLU A 101 -13.22 1.87 4.48
CA GLU A 101 -14.33 1.14 3.85
C GLU A 101 -14.02 0.78 2.39
N LEU A 102 -13.25 1.63 1.70
CA LEU A 102 -12.75 1.37 0.35
C LEU A 102 -11.71 0.25 0.31
N THR A 103 -10.88 0.10 1.36
CA THR A 103 -9.96 -1.05 1.45
C THR A 103 -10.68 -2.38 1.74
N HIS A 104 -11.90 -2.33 2.30
CA HIS A 104 -12.68 -3.52 2.65
C HIS A 104 -13.58 -4.04 1.52
N ASN A 105 -13.96 -3.17 0.57
CA ASN A 105 -14.75 -3.53 -0.61
C ASN A 105 -13.87 -3.91 -1.83
N ALA A 106 -12.54 -3.89 -1.69
CA ALA A 106 -11.58 -4.30 -2.70
C ALA A 106 -11.52 -5.83 -2.84
N ASP A 107 -12.60 -6.43 -3.37
CA ASP A 107 -12.54 -7.80 -3.90
C ASP A 107 -11.52 -7.82 -5.04
N LEU A 108 -10.46 -8.63 -4.91
CA LEU A 108 -9.18 -8.51 -5.63
C LEU A 108 -9.28 -9.03 -7.08
N THR A 109 -10.13 -8.39 -7.90
CA THR A 109 -10.17 -8.58 -9.36
C THR A 109 -9.46 -7.42 -10.04
N ALA A 110 -8.14 -7.35 -9.88
CA ALA A 110 -7.31 -6.34 -10.54
C ALA A 110 -7.27 -6.57 -12.07
N PRO A 111 -7.31 -5.51 -12.90
CA PRO A 111 -6.66 -5.56 -14.20
C PRO A 111 -5.15 -5.70 -13.98
N ASP A 112 -4.52 -6.63 -14.69
CA ASP A 112 -3.11 -7.01 -14.58
C ASP A 112 -2.17 -5.91 -15.13
N ASP A 113 -2.04 -4.80 -14.38
CA ASP A 113 -1.17 -3.65 -14.70
C ASP A 113 -0.22 -3.34 -13.51
N SER A 114 0.22 -4.39 -12.83
CA SER A 114 1.32 -4.38 -11.85
C SER A 114 2.66 -4.19 -12.56
N GLY A 115 2.85 -2.99 -13.12
CA GLY A 115 4.15 -2.54 -13.60
C GLY A 115 5.21 -2.65 -12.49
N ALA A 116 6.47 -2.82 -12.89
CA ALA A 116 7.56 -3.09 -11.96
C ALA A 116 7.55 -2.15 -10.74
N LEU A 117 7.52 -2.71 -9.54
CA LEU A 117 7.51 -1.96 -8.26
C LEU A 117 8.77 -1.09 -8.06
N VAL A 118 9.77 -1.29 -8.91
CA VAL A 118 11.08 -0.64 -8.88
C VAL A 118 11.39 -0.21 -10.32
N ASP A 119 11.90 1.00 -10.50
CA ASP A 119 12.31 1.51 -11.81
C ASP A 119 13.68 1.00 -12.26
N GLU A 120 14.09 1.39 -13.46
CA GLU A 120 15.37 1.00 -14.07
C GLU A 120 16.61 1.47 -13.25
N ALA A 121 16.43 2.47 -12.37
CA ALA A 121 17.48 2.97 -11.47
C ALA A 121 17.50 2.25 -10.11
N GLY A 122 16.62 1.28 -9.86
CA GLY A 122 16.53 0.57 -8.58
C GLY A 122 15.72 1.31 -7.51
N LEU A 123 14.97 2.35 -7.87
CA LEU A 123 14.15 3.15 -6.95
C LEU A 123 12.69 2.68 -6.93
N PRO A 124 12.01 2.66 -5.76
CA PRO A 124 10.61 2.25 -5.68
C PRO A 124 9.72 3.20 -6.50
N ILE A 125 8.82 2.64 -7.30
CA ILE A 125 7.83 3.44 -8.04
C ILE A 125 6.68 3.79 -7.10
N ILE A 126 6.53 5.07 -6.81
CA ILE A 126 5.48 5.62 -5.96
C ILE A 126 4.53 6.44 -6.81
N TRP A 127 3.24 6.36 -6.52
CA TRP A 127 2.16 7.08 -7.19
C TRP A 127 1.44 8.02 -6.21
N VAL A 128 0.96 9.14 -6.75
CA VAL A 128 0.10 10.11 -6.06
C VAL A 128 -1.06 10.50 -6.96
N LEU A 129 -2.24 10.71 -6.36
CA LEU A 129 -3.42 11.22 -7.04
C LEU A 129 -3.47 12.74 -6.81
N GLN A 130 -3.11 13.54 -7.81
CA GLN A 130 -3.26 14.99 -7.73
C GLN A 130 -4.74 15.33 -7.90
N VAL A 131 -5.38 15.84 -6.86
CA VAL A 131 -6.83 16.09 -6.79
C VAL A 131 -7.18 17.47 -7.32
N ALA A 132 -6.44 18.49 -6.88
CA ALA A 132 -6.69 19.88 -7.26
C ALA A 132 -5.38 20.68 -7.36
N THR A 133 -5.46 21.85 -7.98
CA THR A 133 -4.43 22.90 -7.90
C THR A 133 -5.14 24.22 -7.67
N VAL A 134 -4.86 24.85 -6.53
CA VAL A 134 -5.53 26.08 -6.07
C VAL A 134 -4.51 27.21 -5.95
N GLY A 135 -4.94 28.46 -6.09
CA GLY A 135 -4.05 29.62 -5.98
C GLY A 135 -3.81 30.11 -4.55
N SER A 136 -4.22 29.36 -3.53
CA SER A 136 -4.23 29.80 -2.12
C SER A 136 -3.80 28.69 -1.17
N GLY A 137 -2.87 29.02 -0.27
CA GLY A 137 -2.35 28.09 0.74
C GLY A 137 -3.38 27.76 1.82
N GLU A 138 -4.23 28.73 2.20
CA GLU A 138 -5.28 28.55 3.20
C GLU A 138 -6.30 27.49 2.71
N ARG A 139 -6.79 27.66 1.48
CA ARG A 139 -7.72 26.70 0.85
C ARG A 139 -7.10 25.32 0.61
N ALA A 140 -5.81 25.28 0.27
CA ALA A 140 -5.10 24.00 0.15
C ALA A 140 -5.09 23.26 1.51
N GLY A 141 -4.92 24.00 2.61
CA GLY A 141 -5.03 23.48 3.97
C GLY A 141 -6.44 22.96 4.30
N GLU A 142 -7.49 23.70 3.97
CA GLU A 142 -8.88 23.26 4.18
C GLU A 142 -9.22 21.97 3.42
N LEU A 143 -8.81 21.88 2.15
CA LEU A 143 -8.99 20.67 1.33
C LEU A 143 -8.21 19.46 1.87
N VAL A 144 -6.97 19.66 2.32
CA VAL A 144 -6.16 18.60 2.95
C VAL A 144 -6.81 18.14 4.26
N ALA A 145 -7.15 19.05 5.17
CA ALA A 145 -7.78 18.73 6.44
C ALA A 145 -9.13 18.03 6.26
N GLY A 146 -9.91 18.42 5.24
CA GLY A 146 -11.17 17.78 4.89
C GLY A 146 -11.01 16.37 4.32
N LEU A 147 -9.90 16.07 3.64
CA LEU A 147 -9.57 14.72 3.17
C LEU A 147 -9.01 13.84 4.30
N GLU A 148 -8.11 14.38 5.13
CA GLU A 148 -7.53 13.69 6.29
C GLU A 148 -8.59 13.24 7.30
N GLN A 149 -9.63 14.06 7.53
CA GLN A 149 -10.76 13.72 8.40
C GLN A 149 -11.51 12.43 7.99
N ARG A 150 -11.36 11.97 6.74
CA ARG A 150 -11.94 10.70 6.25
C ARG A 150 -10.93 9.57 6.09
N GLY A 151 -9.73 9.76 6.62
CA GLY A 151 -8.63 8.79 6.56
C GLY A 151 -7.84 8.81 5.25
N TYR A 152 -8.12 9.73 4.32
CA TYR A 152 -7.30 9.89 3.14
C TYR A 152 -5.99 10.58 3.51
N ARG A 153 -4.87 9.97 3.10
CA ARG A 153 -3.54 10.56 3.27
C ARG A 153 -3.34 11.66 2.23
N ALA A 154 -3.77 12.87 2.56
CA ALA A 154 -3.66 14.04 1.71
C ALA A 154 -2.52 14.95 2.14
N PHE A 155 -1.91 15.66 1.20
CA PHE A 155 -0.93 16.70 1.47
C PHE A 155 -0.96 17.78 0.38
N SER A 156 -0.48 18.98 0.70
CA SER A 156 -0.34 20.08 -0.25
C SER A 156 1.14 20.35 -0.55
N THR A 157 1.46 20.55 -1.82
CA THR A 157 2.80 20.94 -2.27
C THR A 157 2.74 22.30 -2.98
N GLN A 158 3.53 23.26 -2.49
CA GLN A 158 3.70 24.55 -3.16
C GLN A 158 4.47 24.37 -4.47
N TYR A 159 3.97 24.99 -5.53
CA TYR A 159 4.50 24.93 -6.88
C TYR A 159 4.47 26.34 -7.47
N VAL A 160 5.59 27.05 -7.34
CA VAL A 160 5.76 28.38 -7.94
C VAL A 160 5.85 28.25 -9.45
N ARG A 161 4.99 28.97 -10.18
CA ARG A 161 5.03 29.05 -11.66
C ARG A 161 5.22 30.49 -12.10
N VAL A 162 6.43 30.79 -12.57
CA VAL A 162 6.83 32.08 -13.17
C VAL A 162 6.74 33.24 -12.16
N ASP A 163 5.52 33.65 -11.77
CA ASP A 163 5.24 34.66 -10.74
C ASP A 163 3.99 34.32 -9.87
N GLU A 164 3.40 33.12 -9.99
CA GLU A 164 2.22 32.68 -9.22
C GLU A 164 2.52 31.55 -8.22
N ASP A 165 2.07 31.70 -6.98
CA ASP A 165 2.08 30.67 -5.94
C ASP A 165 0.87 29.73 -6.09
N LEU A 166 1.10 28.53 -6.66
CA LEU A 166 0.07 27.51 -6.79
C LEU A 166 0.29 26.39 -5.78
N TYR A 167 -0.79 25.91 -5.16
CA TYR A 167 -0.76 24.82 -4.19
C TYR A 167 -1.46 23.59 -4.79
N ARG A 168 -0.72 22.49 -4.91
CA ARG A 168 -1.24 21.22 -5.44
C ARG A 168 -1.66 20.32 -4.31
N VAL A 169 -2.94 19.98 -4.24
CA VAL A 169 -3.48 19.01 -3.27
C VAL A 169 -3.37 17.61 -3.87
N GLN A 170 -2.73 16.69 -3.15
CA GLN A 170 -2.42 15.34 -3.60
C GLN A 170 -2.80 14.31 -2.53
N ILE A 171 -3.21 13.11 -2.95
CA ILE A 171 -3.46 11.95 -2.08
C ILE A 171 -2.41 10.87 -2.37
N GLY A 172 -1.73 10.38 -1.32
CA GLY A 172 -0.64 9.41 -1.39
C GLY A 172 0.40 9.66 -0.28
N PRO A 173 1.63 9.12 -0.40
CA PRO A 173 2.15 8.24 -1.44
C PRO A 173 1.60 6.81 -1.38
N ASN A 174 1.29 6.20 -2.53
CA ASN A 174 0.87 4.80 -2.64
C ASN A 174 1.78 4.02 -3.60
N VAL A 175 2.07 2.76 -3.28
CA VAL A 175 2.85 1.85 -4.14
C VAL A 175 1.99 1.23 -5.25
N ASP A 176 0.71 1.01 -4.97
CA ASP A 176 -0.24 0.44 -5.92
C ASP A 176 -0.98 1.55 -6.67
N ARG A 177 -0.92 1.50 -8.00
CA ARG A 177 -1.60 2.43 -8.90
C ARG A 177 -3.10 2.13 -8.99
N ALA A 178 -3.52 0.87 -8.86
CA ALA A 178 -4.92 0.45 -8.94
C ALA A 178 -5.75 1.02 -7.78
N THR A 179 -5.20 1.09 -6.57
CA THR A 179 -5.86 1.75 -5.42
C THR A 179 -6.19 3.22 -5.73
N LEU A 180 -5.26 3.95 -6.35
CA LEU A 180 -5.50 5.34 -6.75
C LEU A 180 -6.46 5.47 -7.95
N MET A 181 -6.51 4.46 -8.84
CA MET A 181 -7.52 4.42 -9.91
C MET A 181 -8.94 4.20 -9.39
N GLN A 182 -9.10 3.33 -8.40
CA GLN A 182 -10.40 3.07 -7.77
C GLN A 182 -10.89 4.29 -7.00
N LEU A 183 -9.98 5.02 -6.36
CA LEU A 183 -10.29 6.26 -5.64
C LEU A 183 -10.60 7.46 -6.55
N LYS A 184 -9.96 7.58 -7.72
CA LYS A 184 -10.18 8.68 -8.69
C LYS A 184 -11.66 9.00 -8.94
N PRO A 185 -12.53 8.07 -9.41
CA PRO A 185 -13.92 8.38 -9.77
C PRO A 185 -14.77 8.86 -8.58
N GLU A 186 -14.48 8.41 -7.35
CA GLU A 186 -15.18 8.86 -6.16
C GLU A 186 -14.80 10.30 -5.80
N ILE A 187 -13.50 10.59 -5.72
CA ILE A 187 -12.98 11.94 -5.47
C ILE A 187 -13.46 12.92 -6.55
N ASP A 188 -13.38 12.53 -7.82
CA ASP A 188 -13.81 13.34 -8.96
C ASP A 188 -15.31 13.66 -8.91
N SER A 189 -16.14 12.65 -8.63
CA SER A 189 -17.60 12.81 -8.57
C SER A 189 -18.06 13.70 -7.42
N ILE A 190 -17.30 13.76 -6.33
CA ILE A 190 -17.71 14.40 -5.08
C ILE A 190 -17.11 15.79 -4.91
N LEU A 191 -15.86 15.99 -5.34
CA LEU A 191 -15.22 17.31 -5.34
C LEU A 191 -15.40 18.06 -6.67
N ALA A 192 -16.02 17.43 -7.69
CA ALA A 192 -16.18 17.97 -9.04
C ALA A 192 -14.86 18.39 -9.71
N VAL A 193 -13.83 17.53 -9.56
CA VAL A 193 -12.46 17.74 -10.06
C VAL A 193 -12.05 16.68 -11.10
N ASP A 194 -11.02 16.96 -11.90
CA ASP A 194 -10.34 15.93 -12.72
C ASP A 194 -9.02 15.51 -12.06
N SER A 195 -9.09 14.54 -11.14
CA SER A 195 -7.91 14.08 -10.42
C SER A 195 -6.97 13.29 -11.34
N LYS A 196 -5.66 13.48 -11.22
CA LYS A 196 -4.67 12.83 -12.10
C LYS A 196 -3.68 11.99 -11.32
N VAL A 197 -3.63 10.69 -11.62
CA VAL A 197 -2.61 9.79 -11.07
C VAL A 197 -1.28 10.09 -11.74
N LEU A 198 -0.30 10.54 -10.94
CA LEU A 198 1.04 10.91 -11.36
C LEU A 198 2.06 10.05 -10.60
N ARG A 199 3.23 9.81 -11.22
CA ARG A 199 4.37 9.24 -10.51
C ARG A 199 4.90 10.29 -9.53
N TYR A 200 5.07 9.92 -8.27
CA TYR A 200 5.74 10.75 -7.28
C TYR A 200 7.24 10.78 -7.59
N VAL A 201 7.78 11.98 -7.73
CA VAL A 201 9.19 12.26 -7.92
C VAL A 201 9.52 13.40 -6.97
N GLN A 202 10.54 13.19 -6.14
CA GLN A 202 11.05 14.15 -5.15
C GLN A 202 12.31 14.82 -5.70
#